data_AF-A0A1E7HHR0-F1
#
_entry.id   AF-A0A1E7HHR0-F1
#
_cell.length_a   1.000
_cell.length_b   1.000
_cell.length_c   1.000
_cell.angle_alpha   90.00
_cell.angle_beta   90.00
_cell.angle_gamma   90.00
#
_symmetry.space_group_name_H-M   'P 1'
#
loop_
_entity.id
_entity.type
_entity.pdbx_description
1 polymer ?
#
loop_
_entity_poly.entity_id
_entity_poly.type
_entity_poly.pdbx_seq_one_letter_code
_entity_poly.pdbx_strand_id
1 'polypeptide(L)' 'MNTKLTLRLDDHLIKSAKEYSAQTGKSVSKIVSDFFTIIKNEKLTKNYSNTPTVQSLKGILSDAKLSDEDYKNYLDEKYL' A
#
# COMPACT_ATOMS: atom_id res chain seq x y z
N MET A 1 -18.04 16.92 -12.56
CA MET A 1 -17.25 17.96 -13.28
C MET A 1 -15.86 17.41 -13.55
N ASN A 2 -15.35 17.55 -14.77
CA ASN A 2 -13.96 17.21 -15.08
C ASN A 2 -13.10 18.47 -14.92
N THR A 3 -12.23 18.48 -13.93
CA THR A 3 -11.26 19.56 -13.71
C THR A 3 -9.89 19.15 -14.25
N LYS A 4 -9.18 20.09 -14.87
CA LYS A 4 -7.85 19.85 -15.44
C LYS A 4 -6.79 20.28 -14.44
N LEU A 5 -5.89 19.36 -14.08
CA LEU A 5 -4.66 19.65 -13.34
C LEU A 5 -3.49 19.74 -14.32
N THR A 6 -2.71 20.81 -14.23
CA THR A 6 -1.48 20.99 -15.03
C THR A 6 -0.29 20.94 -14.09
N LEU A 7 0.68 20.07 -14.38
CA LEU A 7 1.89 19.88 -13.56
C LEU A 7 3.12 20.34 -14.36
N ARG A 8 4.06 21.01 -13.68
CA ARG A 8 5.41 21.24 -14.20
C ARG A 8 6.28 20.06 -13.79
N LEU A 9 6.87 19.39 -14.76
CA LEU A 9 7.66 18.17 -14.58
C LEU A 9 8.84 18.23 -15.56
N ASP A 10 9.93 17.58 -15.21
CA ASP A 10 11.05 17.42 -16.13
C ASP A 10 10.67 16.54 -17.32
N ASP A 11 11.26 16.81 -18.48
CA ASP A 11 10.94 16.12 -19.74
C ASP A 11 11.12 14.59 -19.66
N HIS A 12 12.14 14.14 -18.91
CA HIS A 12 12.41 12.72 -18.73
C HIS A 12 11.27 12.00 -17.98
N LEU A 13 10.64 12.67 -17.00
CA LEU A 13 9.50 12.14 -16.26
C LEU A 13 8.24 12.09 -17.13
N ILE A 14 8.03 13.11 -17.98
CA ILE A 14 6.92 13.13 -18.94
C ILE A 14 7.05 11.95 -19.91
N LYS A 15 8.27 11.67 -20.39
CA LYS A 15 8.54 10.54 -21.28
C LYS A 15 8.26 9.20 -20.60
N SER A 16 8.81 8.99 -19.40
CA SER A 16 8.59 7.77 -18.63
C SER A 16 7.10 7.50 -18.34
N ALA A 17 6.34 8.55 -17.98
CA ALA A 17 4.90 8.42 -17.73
C ALA A 17 4.13 8.01 -18.99
N LYS A 18 4.50 8.52 -20.17
CA LYS A 18 3.87 8.15 -21.44
C LYS A 18 4.23 6.71 -21.86
N GLU A 19 5.47 6.29 -21.67
CA GLU A 19 5.90 4.91 -21.95
C GLU A 19 5.12 3.90 -21.08
N TYR A 20 5.03 4.16 -19.78
CA TYR A 20 4.24 3.34 -18.86
C TYR A 20 2.74 3.33 -19.21
N SER A 21 2.20 4.50 -19.61
CA SER A 21 0.81 4.62 -20.09
C SER A 21 0.55 3.74 -21.32
N ALA A 22 1.48 3.72 -22.29
CA ALA A 22 1.37 2.90 -23.50
C ALA A 22 1.45 1.39 -23.18
N GLN A 23 2.35 1.00 -22.28
CA GLN A 23 2.51 -0.41 -21.87
C GLN A 23 1.30 -0.95 -21.11
N THR A 24 0.69 -0.12 -20.26
CA THR A 24 -0.42 -0.54 -19.38
C THR A 24 -1.80 -0.30 -19.98
N GLY A 25 -1.90 0.44 -21.09
CA GLY A 25 -3.17 0.85 -21.69
C GLY A 25 -3.96 1.88 -20.87
N LYS A 26 -3.44 2.33 -19.73
CA LYS A 26 -4.07 3.35 -18.88
C LYS A 26 -3.57 4.73 -19.28
N SER A 27 -4.46 5.70 -19.39
CA SER A 27 -4.05 7.10 -19.63
C SER A 27 -3.21 7.63 -18.46
N VAL A 28 -2.28 8.55 -18.76
CA VAL A 28 -1.50 9.26 -17.72
C VAL A 28 -2.41 9.92 -16.69
N SER A 29 -3.54 10.50 -17.12
CA SER A 29 -4.52 11.07 -16.21
C SER A 29 -5.10 10.04 -15.24
N LYS A 30 -5.38 8.82 -15.70
CA LYS A 30 -5.89 7.73 -14.86
C LYS A 30 -4.84 7.25 -13.87
N ILE A 31 -3.60 7.07 -14.31
CA ILE A 31 -2.47 6.70 -13.46
C ILE A 31 -2.28 7.71 -12.31
N VAL A 32 -2.27 9.00 -12.63
CA VAL A 32 -2.11 10.06 -11.63
C VAL A 32 -3.33 10.15 -10.70
N SER A 33 -4.54 9.92 -11.21
CA SER A 33 -5.76 9.89 -10.39
C SER A 33 -5.75 8.73 -9.38
N ASP A 34 -5.30 7.55 -9.80
CA ASP A 34 -5.15 6.39 -8.93
C ASP A 34 -4.09 6.68 -7.85
N PHE A 35 -2.97 7.31 -8.22
CA PHE A 35 -1.95 7.73 -7.26
C PHE A 35 -2.47 8.74 -6.22
N PHE A 36 -3.24 9.76 -6.64
CA PHE A 36 -3.87 10.69 -5.69
C PHE A 36 -4.86 10.01 -4.75
N THR A 37 -5.51 8.94 -5.18
CA THR A 37 -6.38 8.13 -4.30
C THR A 37 -5.55 7.46 -3.20
N ILE A 38 -4.36 6.96 -3.53
CA ILE A 38 -3.43 6.37 -2.57
C ILE A 38 -2.91 7.43 -1.59
N ILE A 39 -2.41 8.56 -2.08
CA ILE A 39 -1.89 9.64 -1.22
C ILE A 39 -2.96 10.21 -0.29
N LYS A 40 -4.21 10.33 -0.77
CA LYS A 40 -5.34 10.77 0.07
C LYS A 40 -5.53 9.84 1.28
N ASN A 41 -5.29 8.54 1.11
CA ASN A 41 -5.42 7.55 2.17
C ASN A 41 -4.22 7.56 3.13
N GLU A 42 -3.01 7.88 2.67
CA GLU A 42 -1.82 7.97 3.53
C GLU A 42 -1.88 9.14 4.53
N LYS A 43 -2.53 10.26 4.18
CA LYS A 43 -2.69 11.41 5.09
C LYS A 43 -3.93 11.33 6.00
N LEU A 44 -4.82 10.36 5.82
CA LEU A 44 -6.08 10.29 6.59
C LEU A 44 -6.20 9.09 7.53
N THR A 45 -5.36 8.06 7.41
CA THR A 45 -5.40 6.95 8.35
C THR A 45 -4.02 6.36 8.59
N LYS A 46 -3.41 6.72 9.72
CA LYS A 46 -2.51 5.84 10.48
C LYS A 46 -3.24 4.60 11.03
N ASN A 47 -4.48 4.36 10.62
CA ASN A 47 -5.26 3.17 10.90
C ASN A 47 -5.34 2.36 9.61
N TYR A 48 -4.27 1.63 9.27
CA TYR A 48 -4.43 0.50 8.37
C TYR A 48 -5.43 -0.45 9.03
N SER A 49 -6.69 -0.40 8.58
CA SER A 49 -7.63 -1.46 8.92
C SER A 49 -7.07 -2.73 8.29
N ASN A 50 -6.68 -3.68 9.15
CA ASN A 50 -6.25 -5.00 8.71
C ASN A 50 -7.25 -5.55 7.69
N THR A 51 -6.77 -6.16 6.60
CA THR A 51 -7.67 -6.82 5.66
C THR A 51 -8.51 -7.88 6.39
N PRO A 52 -9.72 -8.23 5.91
CA PRO A 52 -10.57 -9.23 6.58
C PRO A 52 -9.83 -10.54 6.89
N THR A 53 -8.94 -10.96 5.99
CA THR A 53 -8.07 -12.13 6.18
C THR A 53 -7.11 -11.94 7.36
N VAL A 54 -6.42 -10.81 7.45
CA VAL A 54 -5.49 -10.51 8.55
C VAL A 54 -6.24 -10.38 9.89
N GLN A 55 -7.44 -9.79 9.88
CA GLN A 55 -8.30 -9.70 11.06
C GLN A 55 -8.77 -11.09 11.53
N SER A 56 -9.15 -11.97 10.59
CA SER A 56 -9.53 -13.36 10.90
C SER A 56 -8.35 -14.13 11.50
N LEU A 57 -7.16 -14.04 10.90
CA LEU A 57 -5.95 -14.70 11.42
C LEU A 57 -5.57 -14.20 12.81
N LYS A 58 -5.62 -12.87 13.03
CA LYS A 58 -5.41 -12.28 14.35
C LYS A 58 -6.45 -12.76 15.36
N GLY A 59 -7.71 -12.88 14.93
CA GLY A 59 -8.83 -13.34 15.75
C GLY A 59 -8.68 -14.77 16.27
N ILE A 60 -8.03 -15.65 15.53
CA ILE A 60 -7.75 -17.04 15.97
C ILE A 60 -6.85 -17.07 17.22
N LEU A 61 -6.01 -16.05 17.39
CA LEU A 61 -5.06 -15.94 18.51
C LEU A 61 -5.62 -15.13 19.69
N SER A 62 -6.89 -14.68 19.66
CA SER A 62 -7.46 -13.78 20.68
C SER A 62 -7.45 -14.35 22.09
N ASP A 63 -7.64 -15.67 22.20
CA ASP A 63 -7.69 -16.40 23.48
C ASP A 63 -6.34 -17.04 23.84
N ALA A 64 -5.34 -16.91 22.97
CA ALA A 64 -4.02 -17.44 23.22
C ALA A 64 -3.28 -16.54 24.21
N LYS A 65 -2.88 -17.09 25.36
CA LYS A 65 -1.98 -16.41 26.31
C LYS A 65 -0.53 -16.54 25.85
N LEU A 66 -0.24 -16.00 24.68
CA LEU A 66 1.11 -15.96 24.12
C LEU A 66 1.72 -14.59 24.39
N SER A 67 2.92 -14.59 24.92
CA SER A 67 3.76 -13.42 25.13
C SER A 67 4.77 -13.26 24.00
N ASP A 68 5.36 -12.08 23.90
CA ASP A 68 6.47 -11.84 22.97
C ASP A 68 7.70 -12.71 23.29
N GLU A 69 7.84 -13.14 24.55
CA GLU A 69 8.91 -14.05 25.00
C GLU A 69 8.70 -15.46 24.46
N ASP A 70 7.47 -15.96 24.42
CA ASP A 70 7.16 -17.27 23.81
C ASP A 70 7.55 -17.29 22.32
N TYR A 71 7.32 -16.18 21.62
CA TYR A 71 7.71 -16.05 20.22
C TYR A 71 9.23 -16.01 20.04
N LYS A 72 9.95 -15.30 20.90
CA LYS A 72 11.43 -15.24 20.85
C LYS A 72 12.05 -16.60 21.14
N ASN A 73 11.57 -17.31 22.17
CA ASN A 73 12.04 -18.66 22.49
C ASN A 73 11.83 -19.63 21.32
N TYR A 74 10.67 -19.56 20.65
CA TYR A 74 10.42 -20.35 19.44
C TYR A 74 11.41 -20.03 18.30
N LEU A 75 11.74 -18.76 18.09
CA LEU A 75 12.70 -18.37 17.06
C LEU A 75 14.10 -18.90 17.37
N ASP A 76 14.51 -18.84 18.64
CA ASP A 76 15.78 -19.39 19.08
C ASP A 76 15.82 -20.90 18.86
N GLU A 77 14.82 -21.68 19.29
CA GLU A 77 14.78 -23.14 19.05
C GLU A 77 14.73 -23.52 17.55
N LYS A 78 14.15 -22.67 16.71
CA LYS A 78 13.99 -22.95 15.29
C LYS A 78 15.26 -22.70 14.48
N TYR A 79 16.03 -21.69 14.86
CA TYR A 79 17.14 -21.17 14.05
C TYR A 79 18.51 -21.28 14.74
N LEU A 80 18.57 -21.60 16.03
CA LEU A 80 19.78 -21.70 16.84
C LEU A 80 19.95 -23.13 17.39
#